data_AF-A0A1M3LAS3-F1
#
_entry.id   AF-A0A1M3LAS3-F1
#
_cell.length_a   1.000
_cell.length_b   1.000
_cell.length_c   1.000
_cell.angle_alpha   90.00
_cell.angle_beta   90.00
_cell.angle_gamma   90.00
#
_symmetry.space_group_name_H-M   'P 1'
#
loop_
_entity.id
_entity.type
_entity.pdbx_description
1 polymer ?
#
loop_
_entity_poly.entity_id
_entity_poly.type
_entity_poly.pdbx_seq_one_letter_code
_entity_poly.pdbx_strand_id
1 'polypeptide(L)'
;MTNAALDEASVLPEALHAALRDAILERALPPGTAVTESAVALRHGVARSTARLAIERLVGDGLLRRAPHQAARVPSLDAGDIADIYESREVVERAAIERLARSGSIPAAALRAHRELLAIDPDTPFARIDATFHRELVAGQPNARLVRMHGLLMGEIEMCIAQVQAERVLTPAEIAAQHQAILDAVVAGDADLAGRLTGEHIRGARDRLLAAYDRDRARQ
;
A
#
# COMPACT_ATOMS: atom_id res chain seq x y z
N MET A 1 -39.80 -9.45 -10.18
CA MET A 1 -38.63 -10.28 -9.82
C MET A 1 -37.55 -10.06 -10.87
N THR A 2 -36.69 -9.05 -10.71
CA THR A 2 -35.48 -8.92 -11.55
C THR A 2 -34.52 -7.91 -10.93
N ASN A 3 -33.59 -8.37 -10.08
CA ASN A 3 -32.37 -7.59 -9.78
C ASN A 3 -31.18 -8.43 -9.25
N ALA A 4 -31.17 -9.76 -9.46
CA ALA A 4 -30.10 -10.62 -8.92
C ALA A 4 -28.96 -10.89 -9.93
N ALA A 5 -29.17 -10.67 -11.23
CA ALA A 5 -28.20 -11.02 -12.27
C ALA A 5 -27.18 -9.90 -12.61
N LEU A 6 -27.36 -8.69 -12.07
CA LEU A 6 -26.46 -7.55 -12.30
C LEU A 6 -25.34 -7.43 -11.26
N ASP A 7 -25.31 -8.31 -10.25
CA ASP A 7 -24.36 -8.27 -9.12
C ASP A 7 -23.28 -9.37 -9.19
N GLU A 8 -23.56 -10.51 -9.83
CA GLU A 8 -22.53 -11.58 -10.00
C GLU A 8 -21.39 -11.17 -10.96
N ALA A 9 -21.71 -10.37 -11.99
CA ALA A 9 -20.74 -9.97 -13.01
C ALA A 9 -19.83 -8.80 -12.57
N SER A 10 -20.24 -7.97 -11.62
CA SER A 10 -19.42 -6.90 -11.01
C SER A 10 -18.49 -7.43 -9.92
N VAL A 11 -18.93 -8.47 -9.19
CA VAL A 11 -18.14 -9.12 -8.13
C VAL A 11 -16.93 -9.88 -8.70
N LEU A 12 -17.04 -10.43 -9.92
CA LEU A 12 -15.95 -11.20 -10.57
C LEU A 12 -14.70 -10.35 -10.89
N PRO A 13 -14.78 -9.18 -11.55
CA PRO A 13 -13.63 -8.31 -11.79
C PRO A 13 -12.98 -7.78 -10.50
N GLU A 14 -13.77 -7.42 -9.50
CA GLU A 14 -13.28 -6.86 -8.23
C GLU A 14 -12.58 -7.93 -7.38
N ALA A 15 -13.18 -9.11 -7.28
CA ALA A 15 -12.55 -10.26 -6.62
C ALA A 15 -11.27 -10.70 -7.35
N LEU A 16 -11.26 -10.68 -8.69
CA LEU A 16 -10.08 -11.00 -9.47
C LEU A 16 -8.97 -9.96 -9.29
N HIS A 17 -9.31 -8.67 -9.29
CA HIS A 17 -8.37 -7.59 -8.99
C HIS A 17 -7.75 -7.77 -7.60
N ALA A 18 -8.56 -8.01 -6.57
CA ALA A 18 -8.09 -8.24 -5.20
C ALA A 18 -7.16 -9.47 -5.13
N ALA A 19 -7.54 -10.59 -5.73
CA ALA A 19 -6.73 -11.81 -5.73
C ALA A 19 -5.38 -11.61 -6.45
N LEU A 20 -5.35 -10.86 -7.55
CA LEU A 20 -4.11 -10.55 -8.25
C LEU A 20 -3.25 -9.54 -7.48
N ARG A 21 -3.86 -8.54 -6.83
CA ARG A 21 -3.18 -7.61 -5.93
C ARG A 21 -2.48 -8.36 -4.80
N ASP A 22 -3.21 -9.23 -4.09
CA ASP A 22 -2.66 -10.03 -3.01
C ASP A 22 -1.49 -10.90 -3.50
N ALA A 23 -1.64 -11.55 -4.66
CA ALA A 23 -0.56 -12.34 -5.25
C ALA A 23 0.71 -11.52 -5.59
N ILE A 24 0.56 -10.24 -5.97
CA ILE A 24 1.70 -9.33 -6.21
C ILE A 24 2.36 -8.95 -4.89
N LEU A 25 1.58 -8.52 -3.90
CA LEU A 25 2.08 -8.03 -2.61
C LEU A 25 2.71 -9.14 -1.76
N GLU A 26 2.19 -10.35 -1.85
CA GLU A 26 2.72 -11.56 -1.21
C GLU A 26 3.86 -12.21 -2.01
N ARG A 27 4.26 -11.60 -3.14
CA ARG A 27 5.31 -12.07 -4.07
C ARG A 27 5.06 -13.44 -4.71
N ALA A 28 3.83 -13.96 -4.67
CA ALA A 28 3.43 -15.09 -5.50
C ALA A 28 3.53 -14.76 -7.01
N LEU A 29 3.43 -13.47 -7.36
CA LEU A 29 3.82 -12.90 -8.64
C LEU A 29 5.04 -11.98 -8.41
N PRO A 30 6.28 -12.50 -8.54
CA PRO A 30 7.49 -11.71 -8.25
C PRO A 30 7.70 -10.58 -9.28
N PRO A 31 8.53 -9.58 -8.94
CA PRO A 31 8.93 -8.52 -9.87
C PRO A 31 9.38 -9.05 -11.24
N GLY A 32 8.97 -8.37 -12.32
CA GLY A 32 9.27 -8.75 -13.70
C GLY A 32 8.29 -9.77 -14.32
N THR A 33 7.44 -10.42 -13.51
CA THR A 33 6.45 -11.40 -13.98
C THR A 33 5.48 -10.78 -14.98
N ALA A 34 5.32 -11.41 -16.14
CA ALA A 34 4.32 -11.02 -17.13
C ALA A 34 2.94 -11.53 -16.73
N VAL A 35 1.98 -10.61 -16.66
CA VAL A 35 0.57 -10.88 -16.37
C VAL A 35 -0.23 -10.67 -17.65
N THR A 36 -0.59 -11.77 -18.32
CA THR A 36 -1.35 -11.74 -19.58
C THR A 36 -2.83 -12.02 -19.34
N GLU A 37 -3.69 -11.39 -20.14
CA GLU A 37 -5.14 -11.61 -20.08
C GLU A 37 -5.51 -13.08 -20.27
N SER A 38 -4.83 -13.77 -21.19
CA SER A 38 -5.08 -15.20 -21.47
C SER A 38 -4.70 -16.09 -20.30
N ALA A 39 -3.54 -15.85 -19.67
CA ALA A 39 -3.10 -16.64 -18.51
C ALA A 39 -4.00 -16.41 -17.29
N VAL A 40 -4.37 -15.16 -17.03
CA VAL A 40 -5.29 -14.82 -15.94
C VAL A 40 -6.67 -15.42 -16.19
N ALA A 41 -7.22 -15.29 -17.40
CA ALA A 41 -8.52 -15.86 -17.77
C ALA A 41 -8.55 -17.38 -17.55
N LEU A 42 -7.51 -18.09 -18.01
CA LEU A 42 -7.41 -19.53 -17.85
C LEU A 42 -7.28 -19.94 -16.38
N ARG A 43 -6.40 -19.29 -15.62
CA ARG A 43 -6.12 -19.63 -14.22
C ARG A 43 -7.32 -19.43 -13.31
N HIS A 44 -8.09 -18.36 -13.54
CA HIS A 44 -9.22 -17.98 -12.69
C HIS A 44 -10.58 -18.40 -13.24
N GLY A 45 -10.63 -19.07 -14.41
CA GLY A 45 -11.89 -19.53 -15.01
C GLY A 45 -12.82 -18.39 -15.44
N VAL A 46 -12.27 -17.27 -15.89
CA VAL A 46 -13.04 -16.07 -16.27
C VAL A 46 -12.89 -15.72 -17.76
N ALA A 47 -13.76 -14.86 -18.27
CA ALA A 47 -13.62 -14.31 -19.62
C ALA A 47 -12.37 -13.42 -19.75
N ARG A 48 -11.78 -13.36 -20.96
CA ARG A 48 -10.61 -12.49 -21.25
C ARG A 48 -10.90 -11.01 -21.02
N SER A 49 -12.13 -10.55 -21.27
CA SER A 49 -12.56 -9.17 -20.99
C SER A 49 -12.52 -8.85 -19.49
N THR A 50 -12.97 -9.78 -18.63
CA THR A 50 -12.89 -9.65 -17.17
C THR A 50 -11.44 -9.59 -16.70
N ALA A 51 -10.59 -10.49 -17.20
CA ALA A 51 -9.15 -10.46 -16.92
C ALA A 51 -8.51 -9.13 -17.35
N ARG A 52 -8.88 -8.61 -18.53
CA ARG A 52 -8.41 -7.31 -19.01
C ARG A 52 -8.78 -6.18 -18.06
N LEU A 53 -10.04 -6.09 -17.62
CA LEU A 53 -10.48 -5.04 -16.70
C LEU A 53 -9.71 -5.07 -15.37
N ALA A 54 -9.51 -6.26 -14.80
CA ALA A 54 -8.72 -6.41 -13.57
C ALA A 54 -7.26 -5.98 -13.78
N ILE A 55 -6.64 -6.37 -14.91
CA ILE A 55 -5.26 -5.98 -15.23
C ILE A 55 -5.13 -4.47 -15.46
N GLU A 56 -6.05 -3.84 -16.21
CA GLU A 56 -6.03 -2.38 -16.42
C GLU A 56 -6.21 -1.61 -15.11
N ARG A 57 -7.03 -2.12 -14.19
CA ARG A 57 -7.15 -1.53 -12.85
C ARG A 57 -5.85 -1.64 -12.05
N LEU A 58 -5.17 -2.80 -12.08
CA LEU A 58 -3.85 -2.95 -11.45
C LEU A 58 -2.78 -2.05 -12.09
N VAL A 59 -2.89 -1.76 -13.40
CA VAL A 59 -2.05 -0.76 -14.06
C VAL A 59 -2.34 0.65 -13.53
N GLY A 60 -3.62 1.00 -13.37
CA GLY A 60 -4.03 2.27 -12.75
C GLY A 60 -3.58 2.41 -11.29
N ASP A 61 -3.51 1.31 -10.55
CA ASP A 61 -3.00 1.27 -9.16
C ASP A 61 -1.47 1.29 -9.07
N GLY A 62 -0.75 1.23 -10.20
CA GLY A 62 0.72 1.15 -10.24
C GLY A 62 1.30 -0.22 -9.88
N LEU A 63 0.46 -1.23 -9.60
CA LEU A 63 0.89 -2.60 -9.27
C LEU A 63 1.33 -3.40 -10.50
N LEU A 64 0.96 -2.94 -11.69
CA LEU A 64 1.45 -3.43 -12.97
C LEU A 64 1.88 -2.26 -13.85
N ARG A 65 2.93 -2.44 -14.65
CA ARG A 65 3.33 -1.51 -15.71
C ARG A 65 3.11 -2.17 -17.07
N ARG A 66 2.56 -1.43 -18.04
CA ARG A 66 2.27 -1.93 -19.39
C ARG A 66 2.82 -0.97 -20.45
N ALA A 67 3.79 -1.44 -21.23
CA ALA A 67 4.23 -0.74 -22.43
C ALA A 67 3.25 -1.00 -23.60
N PRO A 68 3.18 -0.09 -24.60
CA PRO A 68 2.35 -0.30 -25.79
C PRO A 68 2.61 -1.67 -26.43
N HIS A 69 1.54 -2.39 -26.76
CA HIS A 69 1.55 -3.71 -27.39
C HIS A 69 2.27 -4.82 -26.60
N GLN A 70 2.56 -4.63 -25.31
CA GLN A 70 3.19 -5.63 -24.46
C GLN A 70 2.24 -6.13 -23.35
N ALA A 71 2.55 -7.29 -22.79
CA ALA A 71 1.90 -7.77 -21.58
C ALA A 71 2.16 -6.81 -20.41
N ALA A 72 1.21 -6.69 -19.48
CA ALA A 72 1.45 -6.03 -18.21
C ALA A 72 2.50 -6.80 -17.41
N ARG A 73 3.34 -6.11 -16.64
CA ARG A 73 4.39 -6.73 -15.82
C ARG A 73 4.38 -6.18 -14.41
N VAL A 74 4.70 -7.03 -13.43
CA VAL A 74 4.95 -6.59 -12.06
C VAL A 74 6.20 -5.70 -12.06
N PRO A 75 6.12 -4.44 -11.57
CA PRO A 75 7.25 -3.54 -11.54
C PRO A 75 8.42 -4.09 -10.72
N SER A 76 9.64 -3.80 -11.16
CA SER A 76 10.83 -3.90 -10.31
C SER A 76 11.18 -2.47 -9.92
N LEU A 77 10.97 -2.12 -8.66
CA LEU A 77 11.25 -0.78 -8.16
C LEU A 77 12.77 -0.61 -8.01
N ASP A 78 13.33 0.40 -8.66
CA ASP A 78 14.71 0.82 -8.43
C ASP A 78 14.82 1.84 -7.28
N ALA A 79 16.05 2.25 -6.96
CA ALA A 79 16.28 3.22 -5.89
C ALA A 79 15.60 4.58 -6.14
N GLY A 80 15.45 4.99 -7.41
CA GLY A 80 14.75 6.21 -7.79
C GLY A 80 13.24 6.07 -7.60
N ASP A 81 12.66 4.96 -8.07
CA ASP A 81 11.24 4.63 -7.83
C ASP A 81 10.94 4.68 -6.32
N ILE A 82 11.75 4.01 -5.50
CA ILE A 82 11.58 3.99 -4.03
C ILE A 82 11.65 5.42 -3.47
N ALA A 83 12.64 6.22 -3.85
CA ALA A 83 12.78 7.58 -3.34
C ALA A 83 11.54 8.45 -3.68
N ASP A 84 11.10 8.44 -4.94
CA ASP A 84 9.98 9.24 -5.44
C ASP A 84 8.65 8.83 -4.79
N ILE A 85 8.42 7.52 -4.60
CA ILE A 85 7.22 7.00 -3.93
C ILE A 85 7.18 7.47 -2.47
N TYR A 86 8.29 7.34 -1.73
CA TYR A 86 8.33 7.75 -0.32
C TYR A 86 8.24 9.27 -0.13
N GLU A 87 8.84 10.07 -1.01
CA GLU A 87 8.72 11.53 -0.99
C GLU A 87 7.27 11.97 -1.24
N SER A 88 6.63 11.39 -2.25
CA SER A 88 5.22 11.65 -2.58
C SER A 88 4.28 11.23 -1.45
N ARG A 89 4.54 10.05 -0.86
CA ARG A 89 3.82 9.52 0.31
C ARG A 89 3.93 10.48 1.50
N GLU A 90 5.14 10.95 1.82
CA GLU A 90 5.38 11.85 2.95
C GLU A 90 4.51 13.09 2.85
N VAL A 91 4.52 13.76 1.69
CA VAL A 91 3.76 15.01 1.46
C VAL A 91 2.28 14.79 1.74
N VAL A 92 1.71 13.69 1.24
CA VAL A 92 0.28 13.40 1.33
C VAL A 92 -0.13 12.97 2.74
N GLU A 93 0.58 12.02 3.34
CA GLU A 93 0.24 11.46 4.65
C GLU A 93 0.46 12.48 5.76
N ARG A 94 1.56 13.24 5.72
CA ARG A 94 1.82 14.34 6.66
C ARG A 94 0.68 15.34 6.66
N ALA A 95 0.29 15.84 5.48
CA ALA A 95 -0.79 16.82 5.38
C ALA A 95 -2.13 16.28 5.91
N ALA A 96 -2.40 14.99 5.75
CA ALA A 96 -3.61 14.36 6.29
C ALA A 96 -3.57 14.27 7.83
N ILE A 97 -2.44 13.82 8.38
CA ILE A 97 -2.28 13.57 9.82
C ILE A 97 -2.22 14.87 10.62
N GLU A 98 -1.59 15.93 10.10
CA GLU A 98 -1.66 17.27 10.70
C GLU A 98 -3.12 17.79 10.79
N ARG A 99 -3.98 17.43 9.82
CA ARG A 99 -5.41 17.80 9.87
C ARG A 99 -6.18 17.00 10.90
N LEU A 100 -5.87 15.71 11.07
CA LEU A 100 -6.44 14.89 12.13
C LEU A 100 -6.04 15.40 13.52
N ALA A 101 -4.77 15.81 13.69
CA ALA A 101 -4.31 16.41 14.93
C ALA A 101 -5.10 17.67 15.26
N ARG A 102 -5.32 18.57 14.28
CA ARG A 102 -6.15 19.78 14.48
C ARG A 102 -7.60 19.48 14.91
N SER A 103 -8.15 18.32 14.59
CA SER A 103 -9.48 17.89 15.03
C SER A 103 -9.46 16.97 16.26
N GLY A 104 -8.30 16.50 16.70
CA GLY A 104 -8.14 15.52 17.78
C GLY A 104 -8.81 14.17 17.52
N SER A 105 -9.11 13.84 16.26
CA SER A 105 -9.92 12.67 15.90
C SER A 105 -9.05 11.60 15.24
N ILE A 106 -9.13 10.37 15.74
CA ILE A 106 -8.49 9.21 15.12
C ILE A 106 -9.58 8.25 14.60
N PRO A 107 -9.52 7.83 13.32
CA PRO A 107 -10.38 6.79 12.78
C PRO A 107 -10.27 5.48 13.56
N ALA A 108 -11.42 4.88 13.92
CA ALA A 108 -11.46 3.64 14.69
C ALA A 108 -10.75 2.47 13.97
N ALA A 109 -10.76 2.46 12.63
CA ALA A 109 -10.08 1.45 11.84
C ALA A 109 -8.54 1.59 11.90
N ALA A 110 -8.00 2.81 11.92
CA ALA A 110 -6.57 3.05 12.15
C ALA A 110 -6.13 2.56 13.54
N LEU A 111 -6.93 2.84 14.59
CA LEU A 111 -6.68 2.32 15.95
C LEU A 111 -6.71 0.78 15.99
N ARG A 112 -7.60 0.16 15.23
CA ARG A 112 -7.69 -1.31 15.15
C ARG A 112 -6.45 -1.90 14.51
N ALA A 113 -6.02 -1.36 13.37
CA ALA A 113 -4.80 -1.78 12.69
C ALA A 113 -3.56 -1.63 13.60
N HIS A 114 -3.45 -0.51 14.32
CA HIS A 114 -2.38 -0.31 15.30
C HIS A 114 -2.40 -1.35 16.43
N ARG A 115 -3.57 -1.64 17.00
CA ARG A 115 -3.72 -2.69 18.03
C ARG A 115 -3.40 -4.08 17.52
N GLU A 116 -3.76 -4.39 16.28
CA GLU A 116 -3.41 -5.64 15.62
C GLU A 116 -1.90 -5.77 15.49
N LEU A 117 -1.22 -4.69 15.03
CA LEU A 117 0.24 -4.65 14.91
C LEU A 117 0.96 -4.86 16.25
N LEU A 118 0.40 -4.40 17.36
CA LEU A 118 0.92 -4.64 18.71
C LEU A 118 0.74 -6.09 19.18
N ALA A 119 -0.21 -6.83 18.61
CA ALA A 119 -0.61 -8.15 19.07
C ALA A 119 0.03 -9.31 18.29
N ILE A 120 0.64 -9.03 17.14
CA ILE A 120 1.26 -10.05 16.31
C ILE A 120 2.68 -10.39 16.77
N ASP A 121 3.11 -11.62 16.50
CA ASP A 121 4.49 -12.05 16.77
C ASP A 121 5.48 -11.35 15.81
N PRO A 122 6.76 -11.18 16.20
CA PRO A 122 7.77 -10.49 15.39
C PRO A 122 7.96 -11.03 13.97
N ASP A 123 7.67 -12.30 13.74
CA ASP A 123 7.80 -12.98 12.43
C ASP A 123 6.51 -12.98 11.61
N THR A 124 5.42 -12.43 12.14
CA THR A 124 4.12 -12.41 11.46
C THR A 124 4.12 -11.31 10.38
N PRO A 125 3.63 -11.59 9.16
CA PRO A 125 3.46 -10.58 8.12
C PRO A 125 2.58 -9.42 8.62
N PHE A 126 3.07 -8.19 8.47
CA PHE A 126 2.44 -6.97 8.96
C PHE A 126 2.12 -5.94 7.87
N ALA A 127 2.61 -6.13 6.64
CA ALA A 127 2.53 -5.13 5.57
C ALA A 127 1.11 -4.65 5.28
N ARG A 128 0.13 -5.55 5.29
CA ARG A 128 -1.29 -5.20 5.12
C ARG A 128 -1.85 -4.41 6.30
N ILE A 129 -1.42 -4.73 7.52
CA ILE A 129 -1.83 -4.03 8.75
C ILE A 129 -1.27 -2.61 8.73
N ASP A 130 0.03 -2.47 8.42
CA ASP A 130 0.70 -1.18 8.28
C ASP A 130 0.05 -0.31 7.19
N ALA A 131 -0.14 -0.85 5.98
CA ALA A 131 -0.81 -0.13 4.91
C ALA A 131 -2.24 0.32 5.27
N THR A 132 -2.98 -0.51 6.04
CA THR A 132 -4.32 -0.17 6.52
C THR A 132 -4.27 1.01 7.49
N PHE A 133 -3.30 1.05 8.42
CA PHE A 133 -3.13 2.18 9.34
C PHE A 133 -3.00 3.50 8.58
N HIS A 134 -2.10 3.58 7.60
CA HIS A 134 -1.87 4.82 6.82
C HIS A 134 -3.09 5.19 5.97
N ARG A 135 -3.69 4.22 5.28
CA ARG A 135 -4.91 4.43 4.47
C ARG A 135 -6.06 5.01 5.30
N GLU A 136 -6.30 4.45 6.48
CA GLU A 136 -7.41 4.86 7.34
C GLU A 136 -7.19 6.26 7.93
N LEU A 137 -5.95 6.62 8.30
CA LEU A 137 -5.64 7.99 8.72
C LEU A 137 -5.90 8.99 7.60
N VAL A 138 -5.46 8.71 6.37
CA VAL A 138 -5.70 9.63 5.25
C VAL A 138 -7.18 9.71 4.89
N ALA A 139 -7.92 8.61 4.94
CA ALA A 139 -9.36 8.58 4.70
C ALA A 139 -10.17 9.28 5.81
N GLY A 140 -9.63 9.35 7.02
CA GLY A 140 -10.27 9.92 8.20
C GLY A 140 -10.47 11.44 8.20
N GLN A 141 -9.83 12.16 7.28
CA GLN A 141 -9.89 13.61 7.19
C GLN A 141 -10.78 14.09 6.02
N PRO A 142 -11.37 15.30 6.08
CA PRO A 142 -12.45 15.70 5.16
C PRO A 142 -12.01 16.13 3.74
N ASN A 143 -10.71 16.22 3.44
CA ASN A 143 -10.22 16.63 2.12
C ASN A 143 -10.24 15.45 1.14
N ALA A 144 -11.35 15.31 0.41
CA ALA A 144 -11.54 14.26 -0.59
C ALA A 144 -10.52 14.30 -1.75
N ARG A 145 -9.90 15.45 -2.06
CA ARG A 145 -8.83 15.52 -3.07
C ARG A 145 -7.56 14.83 -2.57
N LEU A 146 -7.22 15.04 -1.30
CA LEU A 146 -6.06 14.41 -0.66
C LEU A 146 -6.24 12.89 -0.57
N VAL A 147 -7.44 12.41 -0.19
CA VAL A 147 -7.77 10.97 -0.20
C VAL A 147 -7.59 10.35 -1.59
N ARG A 148 -8.04 11.05 -2.65
CA ARG A 148 -7.86 10.56 -4.02
C ARG A 148 -6.40 10.51 -4.43
N MET A 149 -5.60 11.54 -4.10
CA MET A 149 -4.16 11.55 -4.39
C MET A 149 -3.45 10.38 -3.71
N HIS A 150 -3.74 10.14 -2.43
CA HIS A 150 -3.22 8.98 -1.71
C HIS A 150 -3.63 7.66 -2.35
N GLY A 151 -4.90 7.52 -2.72
CA GLY A 151 -5.43 6.33 -3.38
C GLY A 151 -4.69 5.96 -4.67
N LEU A 152 -4.23 6.94 -5.44
CA LEU A 152 -3.42 6.72 -6.65
C LEU A 152 -2.01 6.19 -6.34
N LEU A 153 -1.44 6.57 -5.19
CA LEU A 153 -0.11 6.11 -4.75
C LEU A 153 -0.16 4.77 -4.00
N MET A 154 -1.32 4.36 -3.51
CA MET A 154 -1.42 3.28 -2.54
C MET A 154 -0.95 1.91 -3.03
N GLY A 155 -1.06 1.60 -4.32
CA GLY A 155 -0.50 0.35 -4.84
C GLY A 155 1.03 0.33 -4.75
N GLU A 156 1.68 1.43 -5.15
CA GLU A 156 3.13 1.57 -5.08
C GLU A 156 3.65 1.67 -3.64
N ILE A 157 2.92 2.35 -2.75
CA ILE A 157 3.20 2.39 -1.31
C ILE A 157 3.14 0.98 -0.70
N GLU A 158 2.11 0.19 -1.02
CA GLU A 158 1.99 -1.18 -0.52
C GLU A 158 3.11 -2.09 -1.03
N MET A 159 3.56 -1.92 -2.29
CA MET A 159 4.75 -2.64 -2.78
C MET A 159 6.00 -2.30 -1.97
N CYS A 160 6.22 -1.03 -1.64
CA CYS A 160 7.35 -0.60 -0.81
C CYS A 160 7.26 -1.17 0.61
N ILE A 161 6.09 -1.12 1.25
CA ILE A 161 5.87 -1.70 2.58
C ILE A 161 6.10 -3.22 2.57
N ALA A 162 5.62 -3.91 1.53
CA ALA A 162 5.86 -5.35 1.36
C ALA A 162 7.36 -5.66 1.21
N GLN A 163 8.14 -4.80 0.55
CA GLN A 163 9.59 -4.94 0.46
C GLN A 163 10.29 -4.69 1.81
N VAL A 164 9.88 -3.67 2.57
CA VAL A 164 10.37 -3.43 3.94
C VAL A 164 10.20 -4.68 4.82
N GLN A 165 9.03 -5.32 4.73
CA GLN A 165 8.76 -6.57 5.43
C GLN A 165 9.64 -7.72 4.90
N ALA A 166 9.70 -7.91 3.59
CA ALA A 166 10.45 -9.01 2.98
C ALA A 166 11.95 -8.95 3.31
N GLU A 167 12.53 -7.74 3.32
CA GLU A 167 13.92 -7.49 3.69
C GLU A 167 14.16 -7.49 5.21
N ARG A 168 13.10 -7.61 6.01
CA ARG A 168 13.13 -7.62 7.48
C ARG A 168 13.91 -6.42 8.06
N VAL A 169 13.81 -5.26 7.42
CA VAL A 169 14.55 -4.06 7.84
C VAL A 169 13.87 -3.30 8.98
N LEU A 170 12.60 -3.61 9.25
CA LEU A 170 11.82 -3.13 10.37
C LEU A 170 10.98 -4.26 10.96
N THR A 171 10.82 -4.25 12.27
CA THR A 171 9.96 -5.18 13.00
C THR A 171 8.57 -4.60 13.24
N PRO A 172 7.53 -5.45 13.45
CA PRO A 172 6.21 -5.00 13.88
C PRO A 172 6.25 -4.07 15.10
N ALA A 173 7.08 -4.39 16.09
CA ALA A 173 7.20 -3.64 17.33
C ALA A 173 7.77 -2.23 17.11
N GLU A 174 8.78 -2.08 16.25
CA GLU A 174 9.34 -0.75 15.90
C GLU A 174 8.31 0.11 15.19
N ILE A 175 7.56 -0.47 14.24
CA ILE A 175 6.52 0.25 13.50
C ILE A 175 5.37 0.64 14.44
N ALA A 176 4.93 -0.27 15.30
CA ALA A 176 3.90 0.03 16.30
C ALA A 176 4.33 1.14 17.25
N ALA A 177 5.58 1.16 17.71
CA ALA A 177 6.09 2.25 18.55
C ALA A 177 6.04 3.61 17.82
N GLN A 178 6.39 3.64 16.54
CA GLN A 178 6.31 4.84 15.71
C GLN A 178 4.85 5.28 15.47
N HIS A 179 3.95 4.33 15.18
CA HIS A 179 2.52 4.58 15.05
C HIS A 179 1.92 5.16 16.34
N GLN A 180 2.27 4.60 17.49
CA GLN A 180 1.80 5.09 18.79
C GLN A 180 2.20 6.55 19.00
N ALA A 181 3.46 6.92 18.73
CA ALA A 181 3.92 8.30 18.87
C ALA A 181 3.15 9.28 17.96
N ILE A 182 2.82 8.86 16.73
CA ILE A 182 2.00 9.66 15.80
C ILE A 182 0.57 9.82 16.37
N LEU A 183 -0.04 8.72 16.84
CA LEU A 183 -1.38 8.75 17.42
C LEU A 183 -1.44 9.64 18.67
N ASP A 184 -0.44 9.57 19.54
CA ASP A 184 -0.35 10.40 20.75
C ASP A 184 -0.28 11.90 20.39
N ALA A 185 0.50 12.26 19.37
CA ALA A 185 0.57 13.64 18.87
C ALA A 185 -0.78 14.11 18.28
N VAL A 186 -1.50 13.22 17.58
CA VAL A 186 -2.85 13.50 17.08
C VAL A 186 -3.83 13.75 18.23
N VAL A 187 -3.82 12.91 19.26
CA VAL A 187 -4.69 13.08 20.45
C VAL A 187 -4.36 14.38 21.20
N ALA A 188 -3.07 14.73 21.30
CA ALA A 188 -2.62 15.96 21.95
C ALA A 188 -2.99 17.23 21.15
N GLY A 189 -3.44 17.09 19.90
CA GLY A 189 -3.74 18.21 19.02
C GLY A 189 -2.51 18.92 18.47
N ASP A 190 -1.32 18.33 18.62
CA ASP A 190 -0.05 18.91 18.16
C ASP A 190 0.19 18.54 16.70
N ALA A 191 -0.34 19.39 15.80
CA ALA A 191 -0.23 19.17 14.37
C ALA A 191 1.22 19.14 13.89
N ASP A 192 2.08 20.04 14.38
CA ASP A 192 3.47 20.13 13.94
C ASP A 192 4.27 18.90 14.36
N LEU A 193 4.06 18.42 15.58
CA LEU A 193 4.66 17.17 16.06
C LEU A 193 4.13 15.97 15.27
N ALA A 194 2.82 15.86 15.07
CA ALA A 194 2.22 14.75 14.34
C ALA A 194 2.79 14.66 12.91
N GLY A 195 2.84 15.80 12.20
CA GLY A 195 3.40 15.85 10.85
C GLY A 195 4.89 15.51 10.78
N ARG A 196 5.68 15.97 11.76
CA ARG A 196 7.11 15.64 11.85
C ARG A 196 7.34 14.15 12.11
N LEU A 197 6.65 13.56 13.08
CA LEU A 197 6.76 12.13 13.40
C LEU A 197 6.34 11.24 12.22
N THR A 198 5.27 11.62 11.50
CA THR A 198 4.88 10.94 10.25
C THR A 198 5.99 10.98 9.22
N GLY A 199 6.59 12.14 8.97
CA GLY A 199 7.70 12.26 8.01
C GLY A 199 8.93 11.47 8.43
N GLU A 200 9.28 11.45 9.72
CA GLU A 200 10.39 10.66 10.25
C GLU A 200 10.14 9.15 10.11
N HIS A 201 8.93 8.67 10.39
CA HIS A 201 8.52 7.28 10.16
C HIS A 201 8.68 6.88 8.69
N ILE A 202 8.15 7.69 7.76
CA ILE A 202 8.19 7.41 6.32
C ILE A 202 9.62 7.41 5.79
N ARG A 203 10.42 8.45 6.09
CA ARG A 203 11.83 8.51 5.69
C ARG A 203 12.67 7.40 6.32
N GLY A 204 12.40 7.07 7.58
CA GLY A 204 13.10 6.00 8.29
C GLY A 204 12.91 4.63 7.63
N ALA A 205 11.73 4.35 7.09
CA ALA A 205 11.46 3.14 6.30
C ALA A 205 12.14 3.20 4.92
N ARG A 206 12.07 4.34 4.22
CA ARG A 206 12.75 4.58 2.94
C ARG A 206 14.25 4.29 3.04
N ASP A 207 14.93 4.93 3.99
CA ASP A 207 16.39 4.88 4.09
C ASP A 207 16.89 3.47 4.39
N ARG A 208 16.13 2.70 5.20
CA ARG A 208 16.42 1.30 5.49
C ARG A 208 16.21 0.39 4.27
N LEU A 209 15.15 0.63 3.50
CA LEU A 209 14.87 -0.12 2.28
C LEU A 209 15.94 0.16 1.21
N LEU A 210 16.30 1.44 0.99
CA LEU A 210 17.39 1.82 0.08
C LEU A 210 18.72 1.18 0.50
N ALA A 211 19.04 1.19 1.80
CA ALA A 211 20.23 0.53 2.30
C ALA A 211 20.22 -1.00 2.07
N ALA A 212 19.04 -1.65 2.08
CA ALA A 212 18.92 -3.06 1.71
C ALA A 212 19.11 -3.28 0.22
N TYR A 213 18.47 -2.46 -0.62
CA TYR A 213 18.61 -2.47 -2.07
C TYR A 213 20.09 -2.36 -2.51
N ASP A 214 20.84 -1.43 -1.92
CA ASP A 214 22.27 -1.24 -2.24
C ASP A 214 23.12 -2.45 -1.84
N ARG A 215 22.83 -3.10 -0.70
CA ARG A 215 23.53 -4.32 -0.27
C ARG A 215 23.31 -5.47 -1.25
N ASP A 216 22.10 -5.64 -1.74
CA ASP A 216 21.75 -6.71 -2.67
C ASP A 216 22.35 -6.48 -4.05
N ARG A 217 22.45 -5.23 -4.51
CA ARG A 217 23.21 -4.88 -5.72
C ARG A 217 24.69 -5.14 -5.59
N ALA A 218 25.29 -4.88 -4.43
CA ALA A 218 26.72 -5.13 -4.21
C ALA A 218 27.08 -6.62 -4.16
N ARG A 219 26.10 -7.51 -4.00
CA ARG A 219 26.26 -8.97 -3.96
C ARG A 219 26.07 -9.65 -5.32
N GLN A 220 25.56 -8.94 -6.32
CA GLN A 220 25.34 -9.41 -7.69
C GLN A 220 26.50 -9.01 -8.59
#